data_AF-A0A935ZXL2-F1
#
_entry.id   AF-A0A935ZXL2-F1
#
_cell.length_a   1.000
_cell.length_b   1.000
_cell.length_c   1.000
_cell.angle_alpha   90.00
_cell.angle_beta   90.00
_cell.angle_gamma   90.00
#
_symmetry.space_group_name_H-M   'P 1'
#
loop_
_entity.id
_entity.type
_entity.pdbx_description
1 polymer ?
#
loop_
_entity_poly.entity_id
_entity_poly.type
_entity_poly.pdbx_seq_one_letter_code
_entity_poly.pdbx_strand_id
1 'polypeptide(L)'
;MDAMARLLELVARELEADDVRLELTWKPPAPHDLSVELTGGFRLTAVFAAPPPDAESRRARLEALAQTFSTTLTAGLARAPQPVTGTELASGALDETMIALAELSHAIAAVVIDDHSPVIWASSLQPRGPEDVDVAAWVSAAANTADRHGLGFAELIAGTRDALAQACASLPAEDGARLQRAATRLQQIGLQRSPAQWHAFVATMRAIASTRRGDAEVGEAHERVVRAFGGIYRVVLVCGPQSSALHAEATLIRALPVIEKQVAALPPFEPGPGGSGGGGGRGQVVRLFPPRS
;
A
#
# COMPACT_ATOMS: atom_id res chain seq x y z
N MET A 1 -25.65 12.21 0.34
CA MET A 1 -25.05 12.52 1.65
C MET A 1 -24.83 11.24 2.41
N ASP A 2 -23.60 11.01 2.86
CA ASP A 2 -23.18 9.82 3.61
C ASP A 2 -23.81 9.76 5.02
N ALA A 3 -23.98 8.57 5.58
CA ALA A 3 -24.58 8.34 6.89
C ALA A 3 -23.76 8.99 8.02
N MET A 4 -22.43 9.03 7.85
CA MET A 4 -21.52 9.71 8.78
C MET A 4 -21.76 11.23 8.80
N ALA A 5 -21.90 11.87 7.63
CA ALA A 5 -22.15 13.31 7.55
C ALA A 5 -23.46 13.70 8.27
N ARG A 6 -24.52 12.92 8.10
CA ARG A 6 -25.80 13.14 8.81
C ARG A 6 -25.68 12.97 10.32
N LEU A 7 -24.82 12.08 10.78
CA LEU A 7 -24.56 11.90 12.21
C LEU A 7 -23.82 13.11 12.78
N LEU A 8 -22.80 13.63 12.10
CA LEU A 8 -22.09 14.83 12.55
C LEU A 8 -23.03 16.05 12.59
N GLU A 9 -23.88 16.23 11.58
CA GLU A 9 -24.92 17.27 11.57
C GLU A 9 -25.92 17.11 12.72
N LEU A 10 -26.33 15.88 13.03
CA LEU A 10 -27.20 15.60 14.17
C LEU A 10 -26.53 16.00 15.48
N VAL A 11 -25.27 15.58 15.69
CA VAL A 11 -24.52 15.90 16.91
C VAL A 11 -24.34 17.41 17.04
N ALA A 12 -24.03 18.11 15.95
CA ALA A 12 -23.88 19.57 15.94
C ALA A 12 -25.17 20.26 16.39
N ARG A 13 -26.32 19.82 15.84
CA ARG A 13 -27.63 20.37 16.19
C ARG A 13 -28.06 20.05 17.62
N GLU A 14 -27.87 18.81 18.06
CA GLU A 14 -28.30 18.36 19.40
C GLU A 14 -27.49 19.00 20.54
N LEU A 15 -26.24 19.37 20.25
CA LEU A 15 -25.34 20.01 21.19
C LEU A 15 -25.22 21.52 20.97
N GLU A 16 -25.94 22.08 20.01
CA GLU A 16 -25.80 23.47 19.52
C GLU A 16 -24.32 23.88 19.37
N ALA A 17 -23.52 22.97 18.81
CA ALA A 17 -22.10 23.19 18.58
C ALA A 17 -21.90 23.96 17.26
N ASP A 18 -20.84 24.76 17.20
CA ASP A 18 -20.47 25.49 15.99
C ASP A 18 -19.92 24.55 14.91
N ASP A 19 -19.25 23.48 15.34
CA ASP A 19 -18.72 22.43 14.47
C ASP A 19 -18.63 21.09 15.23
N VAL A 20 -18.64 19.98 14.48
CA VAL A 20 -18.41 18.63 15.03
C VAL A 20 -17.48 17.87 14.10
N ARG A 21 -16.39 17.37 14.68
CA ARG A 21 -15.33 16.68 13.94
C ARG A 21 -14.94 15.37 14.59
N LEU A 22 -14.48 14.45 13.76
CA LEU A 22 -13.79 13.24 14.19
C LEU A 22 -12.29 13.51 14.14
N GLU A 23 -11.65 13.38 15.30
CA GLU A 23 -10.22 13.61 15.47
C GLU A 23 -9.50 12.31 15.79
N LEU A 24 -8.24 12.26 15.40
CA LEU A 24 -7.32 11.21 15.81
C LEU A 24 -6.50 11.70 17.01
N THR A 25 -6.46 10.93 18.09
CA THR A 25 -5.93 11.40 19.38
C THR A 25 -4.41 11.57 19.37
N TRP A 26 -3.93 12.81 19.24
CA TRP A 26 -2.53 13.19 19.55
C TRP A 26 -2.40 14.52 20.30
N LYS A 27 -3.48 15.30 20.44
CA LYS A 27 -3.50 16.58 21.15
C LYS A 27 -4.69 16.63 22.13
N PRO A 28 -4.53 17.25 23.31
CA PRO A 28 -5.66 17.50 24.20
C PRO A 28 -6.67 18.44 23.51
N PRO A 29 -7.96 18.29 23.79
CA PRO A 29 -9.00 19.14 23.20
C PRO A 29 -8.83 20.57 23.70
N ALA A 30 -9.26 21.55 22.90
CA ALA A 30 -9.20 22.94 23.33
C ALA A 30 -10.06 23.13 24.61
N PRO A 31 -9.77 24.15 25.46
CA PRO A 31 -10.46 24.34 26.74
C PRO A 31 -11.98 24.49 26.67
N HIS A 32 -12.54 24.72 25.47
CA HIS A 32 -13.98 24.93 25.24
C HIS A 32 -14.61 23.80 24.42
N ASP A 33 -13.81 22.83 23.97
CA ASP A 33 -14.28 21.70 23.19
C ASP A 33 -14.79 20.59 24.13
N LEU A 34 -15.87 19.92 23.72
CA LEU A 34 -16.38 18.73 24.39
C LEU A 34 -16.04 17.52 23.54
N SER A 35 -15.44 16.49 24.16
CA SER A 35 -14.99 15.32 23.41
C SER A 35 -15.29 14.01 24.12
N VAL A 36 -15.60 12.98 23.33
CA VAL A 36 -15.73 11.59 23.79
C VAL A 36 -14.82 10.68 22.98
N GLU A 37 -14.14 9.75 23.66
CA GLU A 37 -13.26 8.79 23.01
C GLU A 37 -14.07 7.67 22.34
N LEU A 38 -13.64 7.29 21.14
CA LEU A 38 -14.19 6.20 20.35
C LEU A 38 -13.17 5.06 20.25
N THR A 39 -13.61 3.92 19.72
CA THR A 39 -12.71 2.81 19.40
C THR A 39 -11.71 3.21 18.29
N GLY A 40 -10.52 2.61 18.32
CA GLY A 40 -9.51 2.81 17.27
C GLY A 40 -8.72 4.13 17.37
N GLY A 41 -8.68 4.77 18.55
CA GLY A 41 -7.91 6.02 18.75
C GLY A 41 -8.58 7.25 18.13
N PHE A 42 -9.86 7.14 17.78
CA PHE A 42 -10.65 8.28 17.33
C PHE A 42 -11.36 8.95 18.50
N ARG A 43 -11.72 10.20 18.29
CA ARG A 43 -12.45 11.03 19.24
C ARG A 43 -13.49 11.84 18.48
N LEU A 44 -14.70 11.87 18.99
CA LEU A 44 -15.74 12.77 18.50
C LEU A 44 -15.68 14.05 19.32
N THR A 45 -15.43 15.17 18.65
CA THR A 45 -15.22 16.48 19.30
C THR A 45 -16.26 17.47 18.78
N ALA A 46 -17.03 18.04 19.71
CA ALA A 46 -17.92 19.17 19.48
C ALA A 46 -17.18 20.46 19.84
N VAL A 47 -17.14 21.40 18.90
CA VAL A 47 -16.38 22.65 18.97
C VAL A 47 -17.33 23.80 19.27
N PHE A 48 -16.91 24.67 20.18
CA PHE A 48 -17.67 25.84 20.60
C PHE A 48 -16.80 27.10 20.52
N ALA A 49 -17.34 28.19 19.98
CA ALA A 49 -16.70 29.49 19.91
C ALA A 49 -16.47 30.10 21.30
N ALA A 50 -17.31 29.74 22.27
CA ALA A 50 -17.20 30.09 23.68
C ALA A 50 -17.58 28.87 24.55
N PRO A 51 -17.04 28.75 25.77
CA PRO A 51 -17.36 27.60 26.64
C PRO A 51 -18.87 27.48 26.88
N PRO A 52 -19.47 26.31 26.66
CA PRO A 52 -20.91 26.14 26.83
C PRO A 52 -21.29 26.25 28.32
N PRO A 53 -22.37 26.98 28.66
CA PRO A 53 -22.78 27.24 30.04
C PRO A 53 -23.18 25.96 30.81
N ASP A 54 -23.55 24.91 30.09
CA ASP A 54 -23.99 23.60 30.58
C ASP A 54 -23.08 22.46 30.08
N ALA A 55 -21.76 22.70 30.08
CA ALA A 55 -20.74 21.79 29.56
C ALA A 55 -20.86 20.32 30.03
N GLU A 56 -21.23 20.09 31.30
CA GLU A 56 -21.38 18.74 31.85
C GLU A 56 -22.59 18.00 31.25
N SER A 57 -23.73 18.68 31.12
CA SER A 57 -24.94 18.14 30.49
C SER A 57 -24.71 17.83 29.01
N ARG A 58 -24.05 18.74 28.29
CA ARG A 58 -23.70 18.54 26.86
C ARG A 58 -22.68 17.42 26.67
N ARG A 59 -21.73 17.24 27.61
CA ARG A 59 -20.80 16.10 27.59
C ARG A 59 -21.53 14.77 27.76
N ALA A 60 -22.42 14.66 28.75
CA ALA A 60 -23.22 13.45 28.96
C ALA A 60 -24.10 13.14 27.73
N ARG A 61 -24.62 14.17 27.06
CA ARG A 61 -25.40 14.02 25.82
C ARG A 61 -24.53 13.58 24.64
N LEU A 62 -23.32 14.12 24.49
CA LEU A 62 -22.34 13.69 23.49
C LEU A 62 -21.97 12.21 23.67
N GLU A 63 -21.72 11.77 24.90
CA GLU A 63 -21.46 10.38 25.24
C GLU A 63 -22.64 9.46 24.88
N ALA A 64 -23.86 9.87 25.24
CA ALA A 64 -25.08 9.11 24.90
C ALA A 64 -25.29 9.00 23.37
N LEU A 65 -25.02 10.07 22.61
CA LEU A 65 -25.08 10.06 21.15
C LEU A 65 -24.02 9.15 20.55
N ALA A 66 -22.77 9.23 21.02
CA ALA A 66 -21.68 8.37 20.56
C ALA A 66 -21.97 6.88 20.83
N GLN A 67 -22.55 6.57 22.00
CA GLN A 67 -22.94 5.21 22.35
C GLN A 67 -24.09 4.70 21.47
N THR A 68 -25.13 5.52 21.27
CA THR A 68 -26.33 5.18 20.49
C THR A 68 -25.99 4.92 19.01
N PHE A 69 -25.08 5.70 18.45
CA PHE A 69 -24.67 5.61 17.05
C PHE A 69 -23.33 4.90 16.83
N SER A 70 -22.86 4.13 17.82
CA SER A 70 -21.59 3.40 17.78
C SER A 70 -21.40 2.53 16.53
N THR A 71 -22.46 1.87 16.05
CA THR A 71 -22.42 1.07 14.80
C THR A 71 -22.18 1.95 13.56
N THR A 72 -22.85 3.10 13.46
CA THR A 72 -22.68 4.06 12.35
C THR A 72 -21.29 4.68 12.38
N LEU A 73 -20.81 5.04 13.57
CA LEU A 73 -19.44 5.52 13.79
C LEU A 73 -18.42 4.47 13.36
N THR A 74 -18.57 3.23 13.80
CA THR A 74 -17.68 2.11 13.44
C THR A 74 -17.65 1.87 11.93
N ALA A 75 -18.82 1.84 11.29
CA ALA A 75 -18.93 1.60 9.85
C ALA A 75 -18.34 2.74 9.01
N GLY A 76 -18.50 4.00 9.45
CA GLY A 76 -17.89 5.14 8.76
C GLY A 76 -16.38 5.26 9.02
N LEU A 77 -15.91 4.94 10.23
CA LEU A 77 -14.47 4.88 10.54
C LEU A 77 -13.76 3.76 9.76
N ALA A 78 -14.41 2.63 9.51
CA ALA A 78 -13.88 1.58 8.63
C ALA A 78 -13.71 2.04 7.17
N ARG A 79 -14.38 3.13 6.77
CA ARG A 79 -14.28 3.76 5.44
C ARG A 79 -13.44 5.04 5.47
N ALA A 80 -13.12 5.56 6.64
CA ALA A 80 -12.26 6.72 6.79
C ALA A 80 -10.80 6.31 6.50
N PRO A 81 -9.96 7.23 6.02
CA PRO A 81 -8.51 6.99 5.95
C PRO A 81 -8.03 6.54 7.32
N GLN A 82 -7.45 5.34 7.38
CA GLN A 82 -6.89 4.82 8.62
C GLN A 82 -5.77 5.76 9.11
N PRO A 83 -5.64 5.93 10.42
CA PRO A 83 -4.56 6.72 10.97
C PRO A 83 -3.22 6.12 10.62
N VAL A 84 -2.44 6.89 9.85
CA VAL A 84 -1.09 6.54 9.46
C VAL A 84 -0.25 6.42 10.73
N THR A 85 0.12 5.20 11.13
CA THR A 85 1.01 4.96 12.27
C THR A 85 2.39 5.57 11.98
N GLY A 86 3.24 5.79 13.00
CA GLY A 86 4.62 6.27 12.77
C GLY A 86 5.40 5.42 11.76
N THR A 87 5.10 4.12 11.73
CA THR A 87 5.59 3.16 10.74
C THR A 87 5.09 3.45 9.33
N GLU A 88 3.79 3.72 9.16
CA GLU A 88 3.21 4.04 7.85
C GLU A 88 3.64 5.43 7.35
N LEU A 89 3.94 6.38 8.25
CA LEU A 89 4.54 7.67 7.89
C LEU A 89 5.98 7.50 7.39
N ALA A 90 6.74 6.61 8.04
CA ALA A 90 8.09 6.27 7.62
C ALA A 90 8.10 5.50 6.28
N SER A 91 7.17 4.55 6.09
CA SER A 91 6.96 3.87 4.81
C SER A 91 6.52 4.85 3.72
N GLY A 92 5.62 5.78 4.03
CA GLY A 92 5.20 6.85 3.12
C GLY A 92 6.36 7.77 2.74
N ALA A 93 7.21 8.17 3.69
CA ALA A 93 8.39 8.98 3.40
C ALA A 93 9.40 8.27 2.50
N LEU A 94 9.56 6.95 2.67
CA LEU A 94 10.40 6.14 1.80
C LEU A 94 9.78 5.99 0.39
N ASP A 95 8.45 5.84 0.28
CA ASP A 95 7.74 5.84 -1.01
C ASP A 95 7.89 7.17 -1.75
N GLU A 96 7.71 8.31 -1.06
CA GLU A 96 7.94 9.64 -1.63
C GLU A 96 9.39 9.80 -2.11
N THR A 97 10.35 9.23 -1.37
CA THR A 97 11.76 9.21 -1.79
C THR A 97 11.96 8.36 -3.05
N MET A 98 11.23 7.25 -3.19
CA MET A 98 11.26 6.44 -4.42
C MET A 98 10.61 7.16 -5.59
N ILE A 99 9.51 7.88 -5.38
CA ILE A 99 8.87 8.72 -6.42
C ILE A 99 9.85 9.77 -6.91
N ALA A 100 10.43 10.56 -6.00
CA ALA A 100 11.41 11.59 -6.35
C ALA A 100 12.63 11.00 -7.05
N LEU A 101 13.12 9.85 -6.61
CA LEU A 101 14.23 9.16 -7.25
C LEU A 101 13.89 8.72 -8.68
N ALA A 102 12.72 8.13 -8.90
CA ALA A 102 12.27 7.73 -10.24
C ALA A 102 12.15 8.94 -11.19
N GLU A 103 11.60 10.05 -10.71
CA GLU A 103 11.46 11.29 -11.47
C GLU A 103 12.82 11.90 -11.83
N LEU A 104 13.72 12.07 -10.84
CA LEU A 104 15.05 12.67 -11.04
C LEU A 104 15.96 11.81 -11.93
N SER A 105 15.77 10.49 -11.92
CA SER A 105 16.52 9.55 -12.74
C SER A 105 15.91 9.31 -14.12
N HIS A 106 14.70 9.84 -14.38
CA HIS A 106 13.86 9.52 -15.53
C HIS A 106 13.58 8.00 -15.67
N ALA A 107 13.58 7.28 -14.55
CA ALA A 107 13.21 5.87 -14.51
C ALA A 107 11.68 5.72 -14.59
N ILE A 108 11.23 4.57 -15.09
CA ILE A 108 9.82 4.14 -15.04
C ILE A 108 9.37 3.97 -13.59
N ALA A 109 10.23 3.38 -12.76
CA ALA A 109 9.95 3.16 -11.34
C ALA A 109 11.23 3.00 -10.53
N ALA A 110 11.11 3.20 -9.22
CA ALA A 110 12.11 2.89 -8.21
C ALA A 110 11.46 2.03 -7.11
N VAL A 111 12.15 0.97 -6.67
CA VAL A 111 11.68 0.10 -5.59
C VAL A 111 12.82 -0.29 -4.66
N VAL A 112 12.49 -0.48 -3.37
CA VAL A 112 13.39 -1.10 -2.39
C VAL A 112 12.88 -2.49 -2.07
N ILE A 113 13.73 -3.50 -2.27
CA ILE A 113 13.41 -4.90 -1.98
C ILE A 113 14.39 -5.48 -0.95
N ASP A 114 13.90 -6.47 -0.22
CA ASP A 114 14.71 -7.34 0.63
C ASP A 114 15.19 -8.55 -0.18
N ASP A 115 16.41 -9.00 0.07
CA ASP A 115 17.04 -10.17 -0.56
C ASP A 115 16.64 -11.51 0.06
N HIS A 116 16.10 -11.50 1.27
CA HIS A 116 15.81 -12.69 2.05
C HIS A 116 14.34 -12.80 2.44
N SER A 117 13.58 -11.70 2.40
CA SER A 117 12.12 -11.72 2.61
C SER A 117 11.35 -11.35 1.34
N PRO A 118 10.09 -11.81 1.16
CA PRO A 118 9.31 -11.45 -0.01
C PRO A 118 8.92 -9.95 -0.04
N VAL A 119 9.34 -9.15 0.94
CA VAL A 119 8.85 -7.79 1.14
C VAL A 119 9.42 -6.80 0.12
N ILE A 120 8.51 -6.03 -0.48
CA ILE A 120 8.85 -4.76 -1.14
C ILE A 120 8.67 -3.67 -0.10
N TRP A 121 9.77 -3.07 0.35
CA TRP A 121 9.79 -2.07 1.42
C TRP A 121 9.24 -0.73 0.94
N ALA A 122 9.58 -0.33 -0.29
CA ALA A 122 9.06 0.88 -0.89
C ALA A 122 8.95 0.80 -2.40
N SER A 123 8.08 1.64 -2.97
CA SER A 123 7.81 1.68 -4.40
C SER A 123 7.36 3.06 -4.84
N SER A 124 7.85 3.50 -5.99
CA SER A 124 7.34 4.69 -6.68
C SER A 124 6.04 4.41 -7.46
N LEU A 125 5.59 3.16 -7.56
CA LEU A 125 4.37 2.82 -8.28
C LEU A 125 3.12 3.25 -7.51
N GLN A 126 2.25 4.00 -8.19
CA GLN A 126 0.98 4.45 -7.66
C GLN A 126 -0.20 3.92 -8.50
N PRO A 127 -1.29 3.42 -7.88
CA PRO A 127 -1.42 3.17 -6.44
C PRO A 127 -0.52 2.01 -5.97
N ARG A 128 -0.05 2.09 -4.73
CA ARG A 128 0.63 0.97 -4.06
C ARG A 128 -0.36 -0.19 -3.86
N GLY A 129 0.02 -1.39 -4.26
CA GLY A 129 -0.79 -2.59 -4.11
C GLY A 129 -0.21 -3.57 -3.10
N PRO A 130 -0.84 -4.76 -2.93
CA PRO A 130 -0.39 -5.81 -2.03
C PRO A 130 0.75 -6.64 -2.63
N GLU A 131 1.54 -6.05 -3.53
CA GLU A 131 2.53 -6.80 -4.29
C GLU A 131 3.80 -7.05 -3.47
N ASP A 132 4.34 -8.24 -3.65
CA ASP A 132 5.54 -8.73 -3.01
C ASP A 132 6.47 -9.35 -4.07
N VAL A 133 7.64 -9.85 -3.66
CA VAL A 133 8.61 -10.48 -4.56
C VAL A 133 8.04 -11.74 -5.23
N ASP A 134 7.17 -12.49 -4.56
CA ASP A 134 6.54 -13.68 -5.14
C ASP A 134 5.55 -13.28 -6.24
N VAL A 135 4.81 -12.18 -6.04
CA VAL A 135 4.01 -11.52 -7.06
C VAL A 135 4.85 -11.13 -8.26
N ALA A 136 6.00 -10.50 -8.02
CA ALA A 136 6.92 -10.15 -9.08
C ALA A 136 7.35 -11.37 -9.90
N ALA A 137 7.66 -12.50 -9.24
CA ALA A 137 8.08 -13.72 -9.90
C ALA A 137 7.02 -14.30 -10.84
N TRP A 138 5.76 -14.46 -10.39
CA TRP A 138 4.73 -15.04 -11.26
C TRP A 138 4.20 -14.05 -12.30
N VAL A 139 4.19 -12.74 -12.02
CA VAL A 139 3.88 -11.71 -13.02
C VAL A 139 4.96 -11.70 -14.12
N SER A 140 6.23 -11.78 -13.76
CA SER A 140 7.33 -11.89 -14.72
C SER A 140 7.20 -13.15 -15.57
N ALA A 141 6.86 -14.29 -14.98
CA ALA A 141 6.65 -15.53 -15.73
C ALA A 141 5.46 -15.43 -16.71
N ALA A 142 4.36 -14.79 -16.31
CA ALA A 142 3.22 -14.55 -17.19
C ALA A 142 3.58 -13.58 -18.33
N ALA A 143 4.29 -12.49 -18.03
CA ALA A 143 4.75 -11.55 -19.03
C ALA A 143 5.67 -12.22 -20.07
N ASN A 144 6.63 -13.04 -19.63
CA ASN A 144 7.50 -13.80 -20.52
C ASN A 144 6.69 -14.81 -21.37
N THR A 145 5.62 -15.39 -20.85
CA THR A 145 4.72 -16.23 -21.66
C THR A 145 3.97 -15.42 -22.71
N ALA A 146 3.46 -14.23 -22.38
CA ALA A 146 2.79 -13.37 -23.34
C ALA A 146 3.75 -12.94 -24.47
N ASP A 147 4.98 -12.53 -24.13
CA ASP A 147 6.01 -12.10 -25.09
C ASP A 147 6.33 -13.20 -26.12
N ARG A 148 6.43 -14.48 -25.68
CA ARG A 148 6.69 -15.61 -26.59
C ARG A 148 5.62 -15.76 -27.68
N HIS A 149 4.42 -15.24 -27.45
CA HIS A 149 3.29 -15.27 -28.37
C HIS A 149 3.03 -13.91 -29.02
N GLY A 150 3.94 -12.93 -28.86
CA GLY A 150 3.80 -11.59 -29.41
C GLY A 150 2.67 -10.77 -28.78
N LEU A 151 2.28 -11.10 -27.55
CA LEU A 151 1.23 -10.41 -26.80
C LEU A 151 1.84 -9.51 -25.73
N GLY A 152 1.27 -8.32 -25.57
CA GLY A 152 1.61 -7.43 -24.47
C GLY A 152 0.83 -7.78 -23.20
N PHE A 153 1.51 -8.24 -22.15
CA PHE A 153 0.82 -8.67 -20.92
C PHE A 153 0.13 -7.51 -20.19
N ALA A 154 0.70 -6.31 -20.22
CA ALA A 154 0.09 -5.12 -19.63
C ALA A 154 -1.24 -4.77 -20.31
N GLU A 155 -1.30 -4.91 -21.63
CA GLU A 155 -2.48 -4.68 -22.46
C GLU A 155 -3.55 -5.74 -22.21
N LEU A 156 -3.15 -6.99 -22.02
CA LEU A 156 -4.06 -8.07 -21.64
C LEU A 156 -4.73 -7.81 -20.28
N ILE A 157 -3.98 -7.26 -19.31
CA ILE A 157 -4.52 -6.92 -17.98
C ILE A 157 -5.46 -5.70 -18.07
N ALA A 158 -5.06 -4.67 -18.83
CA ALA A 158 -5.81 -3.43 -19.02
C ALA A 158 -7.09 -3.62 -19.87
N GLY A 159 -7.13 -4.67 -20.69
CA GLY A 159 -8.25 -5.00 -21.56
C GLY A 159 -9.48 -5.55 -20.85
N THR A 160 -10.55 -5.79 -21.62
CA THR A 160 -11.77 -6.41 -21.11
C THR A 160 -11.58 -7.91 -20.87
N ARG A 161 -12.43 -8.49 -20.02
CA ARG A 161 -12.42 -9.95 -19.77
C ARG A 161 -12.63 -10.76 -21.05
N ASP A 162 -13.46 -10.28 -21.97
CA ASP A 162 -13.74 -10.95 -23.23
C ASP A 162 -12.52 -10.89 -24.17
N ALA A 163 -11.84 -9.73 -24.25
CA ALA A 163 -10.60 -9.59 -25.02
C ALA A 163 -9.50 -10.51 -24.48
N LEU A 164 -9.35 -10.58 -23.15
CA LEU A 164 -8.44 -11.52 -22.50
C LEU A 164 -8.78 -12.98 -22.84
N ALA A 165 -10.05 -13.36 -22.72
CA ALA A 165 -10.49 -14.73 -23.03
C ALA A 165 -10.23 -15.10 -24.49
N GLN A 166 -10.51 -14.19 -25.43
CA GLN A 166 -10.25 -14.38 -26.84
C GLN A 166 -8.75 -14.53 -27.14
N ALA A 167 -7.92 -13.67 -26.56
CA ALA A 167 -6.47 -13.75 -26.72
C ALA A 167 -5.90 -15.05 -26.14
N CYS A 168 -6.42 -15.54 -25.00
CA CYS A 168 -5.97 -16.79 -24.40
C CYS A 168 -6.47 -18.03 -25.17
N ALA A 169 -7.62 -17.96 -25.83
CA ALA A 169 -8.19 -19.07 -26.59
C ALA A 169 -7.40 -19.42 -27.87
N SER A 170 -6.60 -18.49 -28.40
CA SER A 170 -5.73 -18.74 -29.56
C SER A 170 -4.38 -19.36 -29.19
N LEU A 171 -4.08 -19.52 -27.90
CA LEU A 171 -2.81 -20.04 -27.40
C LEU A 171 -2.88 -21.54 -27.07
N PRO A 172 -1.72 -22.22 -26.93
CA PRO A 172 -1.67 -23.55 -26.33
C PRO A 172 -2.39 -23.57 -24.96
N ALA A 173 -3.15 -24.62 -24.69
CA ALA A 173 -4.07 -24.68 -23.56
C ALA A 173 -3.42 -24.35 -22.21
N GLU A 174 -2.18 -24.80 -21.96
CA GLU A 174 -1.44 -24.49 -20.73
C GLU A 174 -1.08 -23.01 -20.62
N ASP A 175 -0.55 -22.43 -21.69
CA ASP A 175 -0.12 -21.02 -21.73
C ASP A 175 -1.32 -20.08 -21.64
N GLY A 176 -2.38 -20.35 -22.40
CA GLY A 176 -3.64 -19.59 -22.32
C GLY A 176 -4.24 -19.62 -20.92
N ALA A 177 -4.31 -20.80 -20.29
CA ALA A 177 -4.82 -20.93 -18.93
C ALA A 177 -3.93 -20.21 -17.89
N ARG A 178 -2.60 -20.24 -18.08
CA ARG A 178 -1.64 -19.54 -17.21
C ARG A 178 -1.81 -18.02 -17.30
N LEU A 179 -1.86 -17.47 -18.51
CA LEU A 179 -2.05 -16.04 -18.74
C LEU A 179 -3.40 -15.56 -18.22
N GLN A 180 -4.47 -16.31 -18.50
CA GLN A 180 -5.81 -15.93 -18.06
C GLN A 180 -5.92 -15.90 -16.53
N ARG A 181 -5.37 -16.90 -15.82
CA ARG A 181 -5.33 -16.91 -14.35
C ARG A 181 -4.55 -15.72 -13.80
N ALA A 182 -3.37 -15.43 -14.35
CA ALA A 182 -2.52 -14.33 -13.91
C ALA A 182 -3.20 -12.96 -14.10
N ALA A 183 -3.72 -12.69 -15.30
CA ALA A 183 -4.41 -11.43 -15.60
C ALA A 183 -5.70 -11.27 -14.78
N THR A 184 -6.51 -12.33 -14.65
CA THR A 184 -7.73 -12.29 -13.83
C THR A 184 -7.42 -12.02 -12.36
N ARG A 185 -6.35 -12.63 -11.82
CA ARG A 185 -5.91 -12.38 -10.45
C ARG A 185 -5.54 -10.91 -10.24
N LEU A 186 -4.80 -10.30 -11.17
CA LEU A 186 -4.45 -8.87 -11.10
C LEU A 186 -5.69 -7.96 -11.19
N GLN A 187 -6.63 -8.28 -12.06
CA GLN A 187 -7.90 -7.55 -12.18
C GLN A 187 -8.76 -7.64 -10.90
N GLN A 188 -8.68 -8.76 -10.17
CA GLN A 188 -9.42 -8.98 -8.93
C GLN A 188 -8.84 -8.25 -7.71
N ILE A 189 -7.54 -7.91 -7.72
CA ILE A 189 -6.91 -7.12 -6.65
C ILE A 189 -7.53 -5.71 -6.56
N GLY A 190 -8.26 -5.27 -7.60
CA GLY A 190 -9.11 -4.08 -7.53
C GLY A 190 -8.36 -2.75 -7.66
N LEU A 191 -7.06 -2.80 -7.98
CA LEU A 191 -6.25 -1.60 -8.23
C LEU A 191 -6.61 -1.03 -9.59
N GLN A 192 -7.24 0.15 -9.57
CA GLN A 192 -7.55 0.91 -10.77
C GLN A 192 -6.25 1.53 -11.32
N ARG A 193 -5.66 0.88 -12.32
CA ARG A 193 -4.47 1.34 -13.04
C ARG A 193 -4.83 1.65 -14.49
N SER A 194 -4.36 2.80 -14.97
CA SER A 194 -4.36 3.14 -16.40
C SER A 194 -3.46 2.18 -17.18
N PRO A 195 -3.60 2.12 -18.53
CA PRO A 195 -2.71 1.29 -19.36
C PRO A 195 -1.21 1.59 -19.12
N ALA A 196 -0.82 2.87 -19.02
CA ALA A 196 0.56 3.26 -18.74
C ALA A 196 1.04 2.77 -17.36
N GLN A 197 0.19 2.82 -16.34
CA GLN A 197 0.50 2.28 -15.01
C GLN A 197 0.63 0.75 -15.03
N TRP A 198 -0.15 0.03 -15.85
CA TRP A 198 0.03 -1.42 -16.04
C TRP A 198 1.35 -1.75 -16.72
N HIS A 199 1.78 -0.97 -17.70
CA HIS A 199 3.10 -1.13 -18.30
C HIS A 199 4.22 -0.93 -17.27
N ALA A 200 4.17 0.17 -16.51
CA ALA A 200 5.15 0.43 -15.46
C ALA A 200 5.16 -0.68 -14.40
N PHE A 201 3.99 -1.15 -14.01
CA PHE A 201 3.83 -2.26 -13.07
C PHE A 201 4.49 -3.54 -13.57
N VAL A 202 4.16 -3.99 -14.80
CA VAL A 202 4.72 -5.22 -15.37
C VAL A 202 6.24 -5.12 -15.54
N ALA A 203 6.75 -3.97 -16.02
CA ALA A 203 8.18 -3.72 -16.14
C ALA A 203 8.89 -3.81 -14.78
N THR A 204 8.29 -3.23 -13.73
CA THR A 204 8.84 -3.27 -12.36
C THR A 204 8.85 -4.69 -11.79
N MET A 205 7.76 -5.45 -11.97
CA MET A 205 7.70 -6.85 -11.52
C MET A 205 8.77 -7.72 -12.22
N ARG A 206 9.02 -7.50 -13.52
CA ARG A 206 10.11 -8.18 -14.24
C ARG A 206 11.48 -7.80 -13.69
N ALA A 207 11.71 -6.52 -13.41
CA ALA A 207 12.97 -6.04 -12.84
C ALA A 207 13.24 -6.64 -11.45
N ILE A 208 12.23 -6.69 -10.57
CA ILE A 208 12.34 -7.34 -9.24
C ILE A 208 12.65 -8.83 -9.40
N ALA A 209 11.87 -9.55 -10.21
CA ALA A 209 12.05 -10.99 -10.41
C ALA A 209 13.44 -11.34 -10.96
N SER A 210 13.95 -10.55 -11.89
CA SER A 210 15.28 -10.74 -12.48
C SER A 210 16.40 -10.36 -11.51
N THR A 211 16.23 -9.30 -10.71
CA THR A 211 17.16 -8.96 -9.62
C THR A 211 17.26 -10.10 -8.60
N ARG A 212 16.13 -10.71 -8.23
CA ARG A 212 16.10 -11.81 -7.25
C ARG A 212 16.71 -13.12 -7.76
N ARG A 213 16.74 -13.36 -9.07
CA ARG A 213 17.45 -14.50 -9.67
C ARG A 213 18.97 -14.31 -9.73
N GLY A 214 19.47 -13.11 -9.46
CA GLY A 214 20.88 -12.77 -9.63
C GLY A 214 21.29 -12.58 -11.10
N ASP A 215 20.34 -12.30 -11.99
CA ASP A 215 20.65 -11.89 -13.36
C ASP A 215 21.47 -10.59 -13.28
N ALA A 216 22.62 -10.54 -13.99
CA ALA A 216 23.69 -9.54 -13.82
C ALA A 216 23.21 -8.11 -13.53
N GLU A 217 23.90 -7.42 -12.61
CA GLU A 217 23.58 -6.07 -12.13
C GLU A 217 23.58 -5.01 -13.25
N VAL A 218 24.29 -5.28 -14.35
CA VAL A 218 24.29 -4.51 -15.60
C VAL A 218 24.27 -5.50 -16.76
N GLY A 219 23.08 -5.77 -17.29
CA GLY A 219 22.91 -6.50 -18.55
C GLY A 219 22.84 -5.54 -19.75
N GLU A 220 23.28 -5.98 -20.92
CA GLU A 220 23.28 -5.21 -22.19
C GLU A 220 21.87 -4.78 -22.63
N ALA A 221 20.81 -5.35 -22.05
CA ALA A 221 19.48 -4.75 -22.06
C ALA A 221 19.35 -3.82 -20.84
N HIS A 222 19.64 -2.54 -21.02
CA HIS A 222 19.61 -1.47 -20.00
C HIS A 222 18.20 -1.18 -19.45
N GLU A 223 17.50 -2.21 -18.95
CA GLU A 223 16.14 -2.12 -18.43
C GLU A 223 16.12 -1.84 -16.92
N ARG A 224 17.28 -1.94 -16.23
CA ARG A 224 17.38 -1.59 -14.81
C ARG A 224 18.78 -1.20 -14.35
N VAL A 225 18.81 -0.45 -13.25
CA VAL A 225 20.02 -0.20 -12.44
C VAL A 225 19.76 -0.70 -11.02
N VAL A 226 20.68 -1.50 -10.48
CA VAL A 226 20.54 -2.08 -9.13
C VAL A 226 21.71 -1.67 -8.25
N ARG A 227 21.43 -1.37 -6.97
CA ARG A 227 22.45 -1.20 -5.94
C ARG A 227 22.05 -1.88 -4.63
N ALA A 228 22.97 -2.66 -4.09
CA ALA A 228 22.84 -3.25 -2.77
C ALA A 228 23.26 -2.26 -1.67
N PHE A 229 22.63 -2.34 -0.51
CA PHE A 229 23.01 -1.63 0.72
C PHE A 229 22.54 -2.41 1.95
N GLY A 230 23.09 -2.12 3.13
CA GLY A 230 22.73 -2.80 4.38
C GLY A 230 22.91 -4.33 4.37
N GLY A 231 23.66 -4.88 3.40
CA GLY A 231 23.92 -6.32 3.22
C GLY A 231 22.75 -7.15 2.68
N ILE A 232 21.50 -6.71 2.86
CA ILE A 232 20.29 -7.48 2.54
C ILE A 232 19.26 -6.71 1.71
N TYR A 233 19.50 -5.43 1.42
CA TYR A 233 18.56 -4.59 0.69
C TYR A 233 19.09 -4.26 -0.69
N ARG A 234 18.17 -4.12 -1.65
CA ARG A 234 18.48 -3.64 -3.00
C ARG A 234 17.53 -2.51 -3.38
N VAL A 235 18.08 -1.43 -3.92
CA VAL A 235 17.31 -0.43 -4.67
C VAL A 235 17.37 -0.82 -6.14
N VAL A 236 16.20 -0.92 -6.78
CA VAL A 236 16.05 -1.26 -8.20
C VAL A 236 15.40 -0.08 -8.91
N LEU A 237 16.10 0.52 -9.87
CA LEU A 237 15.56 1.49 -10.81
C LEU A 237 15.19 0.78 -12.11
N VAL A 238 13.96 0.96 -12.57
CA VAL A 238 13.45 0.40 -13.84
C VAL A 238 13.64 1.44 -14.92
N CYS A 239 14.55 1.19 -15.85
CA CYS A 239 14.93 2.13 -16.89
C CYS A 239 13.99 2.00 -18.09
N GLY A 240 13.47 3.13 -18.57
CA GLY A 240 12.70 3.21 -19.80
C GLY A 240 13.53 3.61 -21.02
N PRO A 241 12.94 3.63 -22.23
CA PRO A 241 13.66 3.97 -23.46
C PRO A 241 14.33 5.35 -23.47
N GLN A 242 13.82 6.28 -22.67
CA GLN A 242 14.32 7.65 -22.55
C GLN A 242 15.33 7.84 -21.41
N SER A 243 15.52 6.81 -20.57
CA SER A 243 16.39 6.89 -19.40
C SER A 243 17.83 6.59 -19.77
N SER A 244 18.77 7.35 -19.20
CA SER A 244 20.20 7.06 -19.30
C SER A 244 20.61 6.24 -18.08
N ALA A 245 21.06 4.99 -18.29
CA ALA A 245 21.49 4.12 -17.21
C ALA A 245 22.59 4.76 -16.35
N LEU A 246 23.53 5.49 -16.96
CA LEU A 246 24.59 6.22 -16.26
C LEU A 246 24.04 7.37 -15.39
N HIS A 247 23.06 8.12 -15.90
CA HIS A 247 22.40 9.18 -15.13
C HIS A 247 21.59 8.61 -13.97
N ALA A 248 20.84 7.53 -14.22
CA ALA A 248 20.07 6.83 -13.21
C ALA A 248 20.98 6.27 -12.10
N GLU A 249 22.10 5.65 -12.46
CA GLU A 249 23.10 5.15 -11.52
C GLU A 249 23.75 6.26 -10.70
N ALA A 250 24.15 7.37 -11.33
CA ALA A 250 24.70 8.52 -10.63
C ALA A 250 23.69 9.16 -9.65
N THR A 251 22.41 9.22 -10.04
CA THR A 251 21.32 9.73 -9.19
C THR A 251 21.09 8.80 -8.00
N LEU A 252 21.05 7.48 -8.25
CA LEU A 252 20.90 6.46 -7.21
C LEU A 252 22.03 6.51 -6.17
N ILE A 253 23.29 6.62 -6.61
CA ILE A 253 24.46 6.73 -5.71
C ILE A 253 24.31 7.92 -4.76
N ARG A 254 23.79 9.06 -5.23
CA ARG A 254 23.57 10.25 -4.41
C ARG A 254 22.39 10.09 -3.43
N ALA A 255 21.36 9.35 -3.83
CA ALA A 255 20.18 9.11 -3.00
C ALA A 255 20.39 8.02 -1.93
N LEU A 256 21.33 7.08 -2.16
CA LEU A 256 21.52 5.89 -1.34
C LEU A 256 21.66 6.16 0.17
N PRO A 257 22.42 7.17 0.64
CA PRO A 257 22.53 7.45 2.08
C PRO A 257 21.21 7.85 2.75
N VAL A 258 20.33 8.55 2.01
CA VAL A 258 19.00 8.95 2.51
C VAL A 258 18.10 7.73 2.60
N ILE A 259 18.11 6.89 1.57
CA ILE A 259 17.34 5.65 1.50
C ILE A 259 17.74 4.69 2.63
N GLU A 260 19.04 4.49 2.83
CA GLU A 260 19.56 3.63 3.89
C GLU A 260 19.12 4.12 5.27
N LYS A 261 19.22 5.43 5.53
CA LYS A 261 18.74 6.04 6.77
C LYS A 261 17.24 5.83 6.99
N GLN A 262 16.43 5.95 5.94
CA GLN A 262 14.98 5.77 6.03
C GLN A 262 14.61 4.30 6.26
N VAL A 263 15.25 3.36 5.57
CA VAL A 263 15.03 1.92 5.77
C VAL A 263 15.45 1.50 7.17
N ALA A 264 16.58 1.99 7.68
CA ALA A 264 17.02 1.72 9.05
C ALA A 264 16.09 2.30 10.13
N ALA A 265 15.23 3.26 9.79
CA ALA A 265 14.23 3.85 10.69
C ALA A 265 12.90 3.09 10.67
N LEU A 266 12.71 2.15 9.73
CA LEU A 266 11.53 1.29 9.71
C LEU A 266 11.66 0.22 10.81
N PRO A 267 10.55 -0.17 11.46
CA PRO A 267 10.59 -1.28 12.40
C PRO A 267 10.99 -2.56 11.67
N PRO A 268 11.68 -3.49 12.36
CA PRO A 268 12.00 -4.79 11.79
C PRO A 268 10.71 -5.48 11.34
N PHE A 269 10.72 -6.03 10.13
CA PHE A 269 9.61 -6.83 9.64
C PHE A 269 9.60 -8.17 10.37
N GLU A 270 8.59 -8.40 11.22
CA GLU A 270 8.32 -9.74 11.72
C GLU A 270 7.48 -10.49 10.67
N PRO A 271 8.02 -11.54 10.02
CA PRO A 271 7.21 -12.35 9.13
C PRO A 271 6.08 -12.98 9.94
N GLY A 272 4.84 -12.69 9.55
CA GLY A 272 3.67 -13.36 10.12
C GLY A 272 3.82 -14.88 10.00
N PRO A 273 3.27 -15.67 10.93
CA PRO A 273 3.39 -17.12 10.93
C PRO A 273 2.63 -17.72 9.74
N GLY A 274 3.29 -17.80 8.58
CA GLY A 274 2.67 -18.33 7.36
C GLY A 274 3.59 -18.44 6.14
N GLY A 275 4.84 -18.01 6.22
CA GLY A 275 5.70 -17.85 5.05
C GLY A 275 6.95 -18.73 4.99
N SER A 276 6.88 -20.03 5.29
CA SER A 276 7.90 -21.00 4.83
C SER A 276 7.46 -22.46 4.97
N GLY A 277 7.22 -23.08 3.81
CA GLY A 277 7.19 -24.50 3.43
C GLY A 277 7.18 -25.64 4.47
N GLY A 278 6.27 -26.59 4.26
CA GLY A 278 6.45 -27.99 4.67
C GLY A 278 5.18 -28.61 5.27
N GLY A 279 4.64 -29.64 4.62
CA GLY A 279 3.36 -30.24 4.96
C GLY A 279 3.29 -30.90 6.34
N GLY A 280 2.06 -30.98 6.86
CA GLY A 280 1.75 -31.74 8.07
C GLY A 280 0.67 -31.05 8.88
N GLY A 281 -0.58 -31.43 8.65
CA GLY A 281 -1.70 -30.93 9.44
C GLY A 281 -1.52 -31.20 10.93
N ARG A 282 -1.80 -30.19 11.74
CA ARG A 282 -2.44 -30.31 13.07
C ARG A 282 -2.83 -28.90 13.50
N GLY A 283 -4.12 -28.72 13.78
CA GLY A 283 -4.70 -27.43 14.16
C GLY A 283 -4.06 -26.85 15.40
N GLN A 284 -4.00 -25.53 15.47
CA GLN A 284 -3.59 -24.83 16.68
C GLN A 284 -4.72 -23.89 17.16
N VAL A 285 -5.05 -24.11 18.42
CA VAL A 285 -6.04 -23.38 19.22
C VAL A 285 -5.45 -22.02 19.58
N VAL A 286 -6.11 -20.94 19.19
CA VAL A 286 -5.83 -19.59 19.69
C VAL A 286 -6.55 -19.44 21.04
N ARG A 287 -5.78 -19.41 22.14
CA ARG A 287 -6.32 -19.03 23.46
C ARG A 287 -6.46 -17.51 23.52
N LEU A 288 -7.69 -17.06 23.74
CA LEU A 288 -8.00 -15.66 24.03
C LEU A 288 -7.84 -15.41 25.55
N PHE A 289 -7.10 -14.34 25.87
CA PHE A 289 -6.86 -13.70 27.17
C PHE A 289 -5.77 -14.27 28.11
N PRO A 290 -4.99 -13.38 28.78
CA PRO A 290 -4.10 -13.76 29.87
C PRO A 290 -4.85 -13.90 31.20
N PRO A 291 -4.35 -14.72 32.16
CA PRO A 291 -4.89 -14.75 33.50
C PRO A 291 -4.52 -13.45 34.22
N ARG A 292 -5.53 -12.78 34.78
CA ARG A 292 -5.32 -11.70 35.75
C ARG A 292 -4.82 -12.32 37.05
N SER A 293 -3.67 -11.84 37.54
CA SER A 293 -3.25 -11.94 38.94
C SER A 293 -3.99 -10.90 39.78
#